data_AF-A0A835CUF0-F1
#
_entry.id   AF-A0A835CUF0-F1
#
_cell.length_a   1.000
_cell.length_b   1.000
_cell.length_c   1.000
_cell.angle_alpha   90.00
_cell.angle_beta   90.00
_cell.angle_gamma   90.00
#
_symmetry.space_group_name_H-M   'P 1'
#
loop_
_entity.id
_entity.type
_entity.pdbx_description
1 polymer ?
#
loop_
_entity_poly.entity_id
_entity_poly.type
_entity_poly.pdbx_seq_one_letter_code
_entity_poly.pdbx_strand_id
1 'polypeptide(L)'
;MEITWKKLQLNGLLICIFITFIFTFLMSSILINSDKLMTKIGRRNDNTKKLAILVPFRDRFEELLSFVSHMKKFLDKQNIDYHIFVLNQIDRYRFNRASLINVGFIYTKKNFDYIAMHDVDLLPINDNLSY
;
A
#
# COMPACT_ATOMS: atom_id res chain seq x y z
N MET A 1 -50.60 -18.16 36.47
CA MET A 1 -50.64 -18.13 34.98
C MET A 1 -49.71 -17.05 34.39
N GLU A 2 -49.47 -15.92 35.06
CA GLU A 2 -48.56 -14.87 34.55
C GLU A 2 -47.06 -15.22 34.60
N ILE A 3 -46.62 -15.98 35.60
CA ILE A 3 -45.19 -16.33 35.79
C ILE A 3 -44.67 -17.23 34.65
N THR A 4 -45.50 -18.12 34.13
CA THR A 4 -45.16 -19.01 33.01
C THR A 4 -45.07 -18.26 31.69
N TRP A 5 -45.90 -17.23 31.48
CA TRP A 5 -45.86 -16.35 30.31
C TRP A 5 -44.61 -15.46 30.28
N LYS A 6 -44.23 -14.86 31.41
CA LYS A 6 -42.98 -14.07 31.52
C LYS A 6 -41.73 -14.93 31.29
N LYS A 7 -41.73 -16.18 31.77
CA LYS A 7 -40.64 -17.16 31.53
C LYS A 7 -40.57 -17.59 30.06
N LEU A 8 -41.72 -17.76 29.40
CA LEU A 8 -41.79 -18.08 27.97
C LEU A 8 -41.29 -16.91 27.09
N GLN A 9 -41.66 -15.67 27.44
CA GLN A 9 -41.18 -14.46 26.78
C GLN A 9 -39.66 -14.25 26.96
N LEU A 10 -39.13 -14.50 28.17
CA LEU A 10 -37.70 -14.40 28.46
C LEU A 10 -36.88 -15.46 27.71
N ASN A 11 -37.38 -16.70 27.65
CA ASN A 11 -36.76 -17.77 26.88
C ASN A 11 -36.76 -17.46 25.38
N GLY A 12 -37.87 -16.93 24.85
CA GLY A 12 -37.96 -16.47 23.45
C GLY A 12 -36.96 -15.36 23.14
N LEU A 13 -36.81 -14.38 24.04
CA LEU A 13 -35.83 -13.29 23.91
C LEU A 13 -34.39 -13.80 23.88
N LEU A 14 -34.03 -14.73 24.77
CA LEU A 14 -32.70 -15.34 24.81
C LEU A 14 -32.39 -16.13 23.53
N ILE A 15 -33.38 -16.85 22.99
CA ILE A 15 -33.25 -17.56 21.71
C ILE A 15 -33.01 -16.56 20.56
N CYS A 16 -33.76 -15.45 20.52
CA CYS A 16 -33.57 -14.41 19.50
C CYS A 16 -32.17 -13.78 19.57
N ILE A 17 -31.67 -13.47 20.77
CA ILE A 17 -30.31 -12.92 20.96
C ILE A 17 -29.25 -13.93 20.51
N PHE A 18 -29.44 -15.21 20.80
CA PHE A 18 -28.51 -16.24 20.37
C PHE A 18 -28.49 -16.39 18.84
N ILE A 19 -29.65 -16.37 18.18
CA ILE A 19 -29.75 -16.46 16.72
C ILE A 19 -29.06 -15.25 16.05
N THR A 20 -29.29 -14.04 16.55
CA THR A 20 -28.64 -12.84 15.97
C THR A 20 -27.13 -12.82 16.21
N PHE A 21 -26.67 -13.33 17.35
CA PHE A 21 -25.24 -13.51 17.62
C PHE A 21 -24.59 -14.51 16.67
N ILE A 22 -25.22 -15.67 16.44
CA ILE A 22 -24.72 -16.67 15.49
C ILE A 22 -24.71 -16.13 14.06
N PHE A 23 -25.75 -15.41 13.66
CA PHE A 23 -25.83 -14.80 12.33
C PHE A 23 -24.75 -13.74 12.12
N THR A 24 -24.53 -12.86 13.09
CA THR A 24 -23.47 -11.83 13.01
C THR A 24 -22.08 -12.47 13.01
N PHE A 25 -21.86 -13.51 13.81
CA PHE A 25 -20.61 -14.27 13.80
C PHE A 25 -20.35 -14.94 12.44
N LEU A 26 -21.38 -15.56 11.85
CA LEU A 26 -21.26 -16.19 10.53
C LEU A 26 -20.95 -15.16 9.44
N MET A 27 -21.66 -14.01 9.42
CA MET A 27 -21.39 -12.93 8.47
C MET A 27 -19.99 -12.34 8.63
N SER A 28 -19.53 -12.16 9.87
CA SER A 28 -18.17 -11.70 10.16
C SER A 28 -17.13 -12.70 9.65
N SER A 29 -17.35 -14.01 9.84
CA SER A 29 -16.44 -15.05 9.36
C SER A 29 -16.34 -15.08 7.83
N ILE A 30 -17.45 -14.83 7.12
CA ILE A 30 -17.50 -14.75 5.65
C ILE A 30 -16.71 -13.53 5.15
N LEU A 31 -16.86 -12.38 5.81
CA LEU A 31 -16.13 -11.15 5.46
C LEU A 31 -14.63 -11.33 5.64
N ILE A 32 -14.19 -11.86 6.78
CA ILE A 32 -12.77 -12.14 7.08
C ILE A 32 -12.16 -13.09 6.04
N ASN A 33 -12.91 -14.10 5.61
CA ASN A 33 -12.42 -15.05 4.60
C ASN A 33 -12.36 -14.41 3.20
N SER A 34 -13.29 -13.51 2.88
CA SER A 34 -13.30 -12.74 1.64
C SER A 34 -12.11 -11.79 1.56
N ASP A 35 -11.75 -11.10 2.65
CA ASP A 35 -10.56 -10.25 2.72
C ASP A 35 -9.27 -11.08 2.58
N LYS A 36 -9.23 -12.26 3.22
CA LYS A 36 -8.11 -13.21 3.09
C LYS A 36 -8.00 -13.77 1.66
N LEU A 37 -9.14 -13.96 0.99
CA LEU A 37 -9.18 -14.38 -0.41
C LEU A 37 -8.75 -13.25 -1.35
N MET A 38 -9.20 -12.02 -1.14
CA MET A 38 -8.78 -10.85 -1.93
C MET A 38 -7.27 -10.59 -1.80
N THR A 39 -6.74 -10.69 -0.57
CA THR A 39 -5.28 -10.60 -0.34
C THR A 39 -4.50 -11.76 -0.95
N LYS A 40 -5.09 -12.96 -1.07
CA LYS A 40 -4.49 -14.12 -1.76
C LYS A 40 -4.61 -14.06 -3.28
N ILE A 41 -5.71 -13.54 -3.81
CA ILE A 41 -5.93 -13.31 -5.25
C ILE A 41 -5.02 -12.17 -5.74
N GLY A 42 -4.85 -11.09 -4.97
CA GLY A 42 -3.86 -10.05 -5.27
C GLY A 42 -2.41 -10.53 -5.18
N ARG A 43 -2.15 -11.66 -4.52
CA ARG A 43 -0.86 -12.35 -4.48
C ARG A 43 -0.68 -13.44 -5.54
N ARG A 44 -1.69 -13.71 -6.37
CA ARG A 44 -1.60 -14.76 -7.40
C ARG A 44 -0.86 -14.22 -8.64
N ASN A 45 0.39 -14.67 -8.77
CA ASN A 45 1.18 -14.72 -10.01
C ASN A 45 1.19 -13.45 -10.87
N ASP A 46 1.75 -12.39 -10.33
CA ASP A 46 2.70 -11.65 -11.16
C ASP A 46 4.07 -11.81 -10.48
N ASN A 47 5.00 -12.51 -11.13
CA ASN A 47 6.38 -12.63 -10.63
C ASN A 47 7.14 -11.30 -10.78
N THR A 48 6.46 -10.25 -11.25
CA THR A 48 7.01 -8.90 -11.38
C THR A 48 7.20 -8.30 -9.99
N LYS A 49 8.45 -7.98 -9.68
CA LYS A 49 8.81 -7.27 -8.46
C LYS A 49 8.46 -5.81 -8.62
N LYS A 50 7.79 -5.23 -7.63
CA LYS A 50 7.35 -3.83 -7.68
C LYS A 50 8.39 -2.88 -7.08
N LEU A 51 8.84 -1.91 -7.87
CA LEU A 51 9.87 -0.93 -7.52
C LEU A 51 9.28 0.39 -7.01
N ALA A 52 9.77 0.86 -5.86
CA ALA A 52 9.56 2.24 -5.43
C ALA A 52 10.82 3.09 -5.69
N ILE A 53 10.72 4.06 -6.57
CA ILE A 53 11.81 5.02 -6.85
C ILE A 53 11.64 6.20 -5.91
N LEU A 54 12.53 6.32 -4.95
CA LEU A 54 12.50 7.34 -3.93
C LEU A 54 13.40 8.50 -4.36
N VAL A 55 12.79 9.66 -4.62
CA VAL A 55 13.48 10.85 -5.14
C VAL A 55 13.45 11.96 -4.10
N PRO A 56 14.53 12.16 -3.32
CA PRO A 56 14.68 13.29 -2.42
C PRO A 56 14.61 14.60 -3.22
N PHE A 57 13.77 15.53 -2.82
CA PHE A 57 13.46 16.69 -3.62
C PHE A 57 13.36 17.98 -2.80
N ARG A 58 13.92 19.06 -3.35
CA ARG A 58 13.66 20.45 -2.95
C ARG A 58 14.10 21.38 -4.10
N ASP A 59 13.23 22.29 -4.52
CA ASP A 59 13.51 23.41 -5.43
C ASP A 59 14.25 23.04 -6.74
N ARG A 60 13.95 21.87 -7.34
CA ARG A 60 14.59 21.35 -8.57
C ARG A 60 13.58 20.96 -9.65
N PHE A 61 12.60 21.83 -9.87
CA PHE A 61 11.42 21.51 -10.68
C PHE A 61 11.76 21.17 -12.14
N GLU A 62 12.70 21.89 -12.75
CA GLU A 62 13.12 21.63 -14.13
C GLU A 62 13.81 20.27 -14.27
N GLU A 63 14.69 19.91 -13.33
CA GLU A 63 15.30 18.59 -13.29
C GLU A 63 14.25 17.51 -13.09
N LEU A 64 13.24 17.74 -12.24
CA LEU A 64 12.14 16.79 -12.04
C LEU A 64 11.33 16.54 -13.31
N LEU A 65 11.05 17.59 -14.10
CA LEU A 65 10.36 17.45 -15.38
C LEU A 65 11.15 16.56 -16.36
N SER A 66 12.46 16.81 -16.46
CA SER A 66 13.36 16.00 -17.28
C SER A 66 13.43 14.55 -16.77
N PHE A 67 13.60 14.39 -15.45
CA PHE A 67 13.75 13.13 -14.76
C PHE A 67 12.56 12.19 -14.98
N VAL A 68 11.34 12.66 -14.71
CA VAL A 68 10.14 11.82 -14.82
C VAL A 68 9.94 11.32 -16.26
N SER A 69 10.14 12.21 -17.24
CA SER A 69 10.05 11.86 -18.67
C SER A 69 11.10 10.83 -19.08
N HIS A 70 12.35 11.02 -18.64
CA HIS A 70 13.47 10.13 -18.94
C HIS A 70 13.31 8.76 -18.28
N MET A 71 13.07 8.73 -16.97
CA MET A 71 12.91 7.50 -16.21
C MET A 71 11.73 6.67 -16.69
N LYS A 72 10.64 7.32 -17.10
CA LYS A 72 9.50 6.62 -17.70
C LYS A 72 9.93 5.84 -18.94
N LYS A 73 10.61 6.50 -19.88
CA LYS A 73 11.09 5.85 -21.10
C LYS A 73 12.10 4.74 -20.80
N PHE A 74 13.00 4.96 -19.84
CA PHE A 74 14.04 4.01 -19.48
C PHE A 74 13.47 2.74 -18.84
N LEU A 75 12.57 2.87 -17.86
CA LEU A 75 12.02 1.73 -17.11
C LEU A 75 10.93 0.98 -17.90
N ASP A 76 10.14 1.68 -18.71
CA ASP A 76 9.11 1.06 -19.55
C ASP A 76 9.75 0.11 -20.58
N LYS A 77 10.94 0.45 -21.13
CA LYS A 77 11.71 -0.45 -22.00
C LYS A 77 12.15 -1.74 -21.31
N GLN A 78 12.36 -1.68 -19.99
CA GLN A 78 12.77 -2.82 -19.17
C GLN A 78 11.56 -3.61 -18.60
N ASN A 79 10.33 -3.17 -18.87
CA ASN A 79 9.09 -3.78 -18.40
C ASN A 79 9.04 -3.94 -16.87
N ILE A 80 9.50 -2.93 -16.14
CA ILE A 80 9.49 -2.89 -14.67
C ILE A 80 8.14 -2.33 -14.18
N ASP A 81 7.51 -2.96 -13.17
CA ASP A 81 6.40 -2.35 -12.42
C ASP A 81 6.98 -1.39 -11.38
N TYR A 82 6.79 -0.08 -11.55
CA TYR A 82 7.37 0.93 -10.65
C TYR A 82 6.40 2.07 -10.31
N HIS A 83 6.75 2.79 -9.25
CA HIS A 83 6.17 4.09 -8.91
C HIS A 83 7.25 5.07 -8.46
N ILE A 84 7.17 6.32 -8.93
CA ILE A 84 8.10 7.39 -8.56
C ILE A 84 7.51 8.20 -7.41
N PHE A 85 8.23 8.26 -6.29
CA PHE A 85 7.87 9.02 -5.09
C PHE A 85 8.77 10.24 -4.97
N VAL A 86 8.20 11.44 -5.17
CA VAL A 86 8.90 12.70 -4.96
C VAL A 86 8.79 13.09 -3.48
N LEU A 87 9.90 13.03 -2.77
CA LEU A 87 10.00 13.24 -1.33
C LEU A 87 10.39 14.70 -1.08
N ASN A 88 9.40 15.58 -1.10
CA ASN A 88 9.59 17.03 -1.03
C ASN A 88 9.86 17.54 0.40
N GLN A 89 11.03 18.12 0.65
CA GLN A 89 11.37 18.72 1.94
C GLN A 89 10.97 20.20 2.01
N ILE A 90 9.84 20.47 2.66
CA ILE A 90 9.21 21.81 2.72
C ILE A 90 9.71 22.71 3.84
N ASP A 91 10.43 22.17 4.83
CA ASP A 91 10.99 22.96 5.93
C ASP A 91 12.21 23.80 5.47
N ARG A 92 12.63 24.74 6.31
CA ARG A 92 13.77 25.63 6.05
C ARG A 92 15.10 25.08 6.55
N TYR A 93 15.16 23.86 7.06
CA TYR A 93 16.42 23.27 7.49
C TYR A 93 17.28 22.90 6.29
N ARG A 94 18.55 22.59 6.53
CA ARG A 94 19.43 22.05 5.50
C ARG A 94 18.78 20.81 4.86
N PHE A 95 18.93 20.68 3.55
CA PHE A 95 18.42 19.54 2.82
C PHE A 95 18.99 18.24 3.38
N ASN A 96 18.11 17.30 3.76
CA ASN A 96 18.44 16.04 4.40
C ASN A 96 17.97 14.87 3.55
N ARG A 97 18.79 14.55 2.53
CA ARG A 97 18.57 13.46 1.58
C ARG A 97 18.26 12.12 2.28
N ALA A 98 19.08 11.73 3.25
CA ALA A 98 18.95 10.44 3.93
C ALA A 98 17.65 10.32 4.72
N SER A 99 17.24 11.38 5.42
CA SER A 99 15.98 11.41 6.15
C SER A 99 14.78 11.24 5.22
N LEU A 100 14.78 11.93 4.07
CA LEU A 100 13.72 11.80 3.07
C LEU A 100 13.61 10.37 2.55
N ILE A 101 14.73 9.73 2.21
CA ILE A 101 14.74 8.32 1.81
C ILE A 101 14.14 7.43 2.90
N ASN A 102 14.49 7.63 4.17
CA ASN A 102 13.92 6.86 5.27
C ASN A 102 12.39 7.03 5.37
N VAL A 103 11.89 8.26 5.22
CA VAL A 103 10.45 8.54 5.16
C VAL A 103 9.80 7.80 4.00
N GLY A 104 10.39 7.87 2.81
CA GLY A 104 9.91 7.16 1.62
C GLY A 104 9.87 5.65 1.82
N PHE A 105 10.95 5.05 2.37
CA PHE A 105 11.01 3.61 2.66
C PHE A 105 9.91 3.18 3.65
N ILE A 106 9.72 3.93 4.74
CA ILE A 106 8.68 3.62 5.73
C ILE A 106 7.28 3.66 5.08
N TYR A 107 7.06 4.60 4.16
CA TYR A 107 5.80 4.75 3.43
C TYR A 107 5.56 3.59 2.45
N THR A 108 6.60 3.13 1.73
CA THR A 108 6.44 2.17 0.63
C THR A 108 6.63 0.71 1.03
N LYS A 109 7.33 0.40 2.13
CA LYS A 109 7.74 -0.97 2.53
C LYS A 109 6.65 -2.04 2.62
N LYS A 110 5.37 -1.67 2.70
CA LYS A 110 4.25 -2.64 2.76
C LYS A 110 3.74 -3.06 1.37
N ASN A 111 3.89 -2.18 0.37
CA ASN A 111 3.24 -2.30 -0.93
C ASN A 111 4.22 -2.50 -2.09
N PHE A 112 5.52 -2.41 -1.83
CA PHE A 112 6.60 -2.50 -2.81
C PHE A 112 7.62 -3.55 -2.36
N ASP A 113 8.25 -4.24 -3.31
CA ASP A 113 9.21 -5.30 -3.04
C ASP A 113 10.63 -4.76 -2.79
N TYR A 114 11.00 -3.68 -3.47
CA TYR A 114 12.33 -3.07 -3.39
C TYR A 114 12.29 -1.58 -3.71
N ILE A 115 13.38 -0.89 -3.40
CA ILE A 115 13.52 0.56 -3.58
C ILE A 115 14.75 0.90 -4.41
N ALA A 116 14.66 1.99 -5.17
CA ALA A 116 15.81 2.69 -5.74
C ALA A 116 15.90 4.07 -5.12
N MET A 117 17.05 4.39 -4.52
CA MET A 117 17.33 5.72 -3.98
C MET A 117 17.90 6.57 -5.11
N HIS A 118 17.15 7.54 -5.61
CA HIS A 118 17.48 8.23 -6.85
C HIS A 118 17.62 9.73 -6.67
N ASP A 119 18.71 10.31 -7.18
CA ASP A 119 18.81 11.76 -7.29
C ASP A 119 18.08 12.24 -8.54
N VAL A 120 17.41 13.39 -8.43
CA VAL A 120 16.58 13.93 -9.52
C VAL A 120 17.40 14.36 -10.75
N ASP A 121 18.69 14.64 -10.58
CA ASP A 121 19.60 15.14 -11.61
C ASP A 121 20.50 14.05 -12.24
N LEU A 122 20.34 12.78 -11.82
CA LEU A 122 21.05 11.65 -12.43
C LEU A 122 20.12 10.94 -13.41
N LEU A 123 20.55 10.79 -14.66
CA LEU A 123 19.79 10.10 -15.70
C LEU A 123 20.59 8.91 -16.23
N PRO A 124 20.07 7.66 -16.17
CA PRO A 124 20.77 6.51 -16.71
C PRO A 124 20.82 6.61 -18.25
N ILE A 125 22.03 6.52 -18.81
CA ILE A 125 22.27 6.57 -20.26
C ILE A 125 22.41 5.15 -20.85
N ASN A 126 22.92 4.21 -20.06
CA ASN A 126 23.08 2.83 -20.48
C ASN A 126 21.80 2.03 -20.16
N ASP A 127 21.05 1.67 -21.21
CA ASP A 127 19.81 0.89 -21.15
C ASP A 127 19.98 -0.50 -20.49
N ASN A 128 21.22 -0.99 -20.34
CA ASN A 128 21.53 -2.28 -19.69
C ASN A 128 21.71 -2.19 -18.16
N LEU A 129 21.58 -1.00 -17.56
CA LEU A 129 21.61 -0.87 -16.11
C LEU A 129 20.34 -1.52 -15.52
N SER A 130 20.53 -2.57 -14.73
CA SER A 130 19.44 -3.19 -13.97
C SER A 130 19.00 -2.25 -12.87
N TYR A 131 17.70 -1.94 -12.86
CA TYR A 131 17.05 -1.24 -11.75
C TYR A 131 16.40 -2.23 -10.79
#